data_AF-A0A3Q1B124-F1
#
_entry.id   AF-A0A3Q1B124-F1
#
_cell.length_a   1.000
_cell.length_b   1.000
_cell.length_c   1.000
_cell.angle_alpha   90.00
_cell.angle_beta   90.00
_cell.angle_gamma   90.00
#
_symmetry.space_group_name_H-M   'P 1'
#
loop_
_entity.id
_entity.type
_entity.pdbx_description
1 polymer ?
#
loop_
_entity_poly.entity_id
_entity_poly.type
_entity_poly.pdbx_seq_one_letter_code
_entity_poly.pdbx_strand_id
1 'polypeptide(L)'
;MPLFGNTFSPKKTPPRKSASLSSLHTLDRSTREIELGLEYGPPMMNIGGQSWKFEDGQWITESGGNASGREVQRLKKRNVQLEEENNLLKLKIEVLLDMLTETTVEYHLMEKEVEDIKTQHRRKK
;
A
#
# COMPACT_ATOMS: atom_id res chain seq x y z
N MET A 1 67.19 37.57 38.54
CA MET A 1 65.87 38.06 38.07
C MET A 1 66.04 39.52 37.69
N PRO A 2 65.71 39.87 36.43
CA PRO A 2 64.46 40.59 36.22
C PRO A 2 63.70 39.99 35.03
N LEU A 3 62.44 39.61 35.23
CA LEU A 3 61.62 38.93 34.24
C LEU A 3 60.39 39.80 33.94
N PHE A 4 60.54 40.65 32.93
CA PHE A 4 59.55 41.29 32.06
C PHE A 4 58.12 41.51 32.59
N GLY A 5 57.71 42.78 32.66
CA GLY A 5 56.30 43.15 32.79
C GLY A 5 56.00 44.44 32.02
N ASN A 6 55.27 44.34 30.91
CA ASN A 6 53.89 44.83 30.80
C ASN A 6 53.42 44.72 29.33
N THR A 7 52.46 43.83 29.06
CA THR A 7 51.92 43.56 27.73
C THR A 7 50.53 44.17 27.60
N PHE A 8 50.31 44.86 26.48
CA PHE A 8 49.04 45.34 25.94
C PHE A 8 47.78 44.63 26.49
N SER A 9 46.89 45.39 27.13
CA SER A 9 45.68 44.91 27.80
C SER A 9 44.40 45.53 27.20
N PRO A 10 43.97 45.09 25.99
CA PRO A 10 42.77 45.61 25.38
C PRO A 10 41.54 45.24 26.22
N LYS A 11 40.65 46.21 26.42
CA LYS A 11 39.44 46.04 27.24
C LYS A 11 38.49 45.02 26.58
N LYS A 12 37.88 44.18 27.42
CA LYS A 12 36.95 43.13 26.97
C LYS A 12 35.72 43.73 26.29
N THR A 13 35.35 43.18 25.14
CA THR A 13 34.14 43.57 24.40
C THR A 13 32.87 43.30 25.24
N PRO A 14 31.89 44.23 25.25
CA PRO A 14 30.67 44.05 26.05
C PRO A 14 29.86 42.82 25.63
N PRO A 15 29.18 42.15 26.57
CA PRO A 15 28.30 41.02 26.27
C PRO A 15 27.19 41.42 25.30
N ARG A 16 26.90 40.55 24.32
CA ARG A 16 25.81 40.75 23.36
C ARG A 16 24.47 40.65 24.11
N LYS A 17 23.56 41.60 23.89
CA LYS A 17 22.30 41.75 24.66
C LYS A 17 21.19 40.77 24.27
N SER A 18 21.29 40.11 23.11
CA SER A 18 20.35 39.07 22.69
C SER A 18 21.05 37.72 22.75
N ALA A 19 20.43 36.79 23.49
CA ALA A 19 20.79 35.38 23.39
C ALA A 19 20.38 34.85 22.01
N SER A 20 21.12 33.86 21.52
CA SER A 20 20.67 33.06 20.37
C SER A 20 19.28 32.52 20.68
N LEU A 21 18.34 32.56 19.72
CA LEU A 21 17.06 31.83 19.84
C LEU A 21 17.27 30.31 19.92
N SER A 22 18.50 29.85 19.69
CA SER A 22 18.89 28.49 19.92
C SER A 22 19.00 28.21 21.42
N SER A 23 18.08 27.38 21.91
CA SER A 23 18.14 26.73 23.23
C SER A 23 19.30 25.73 23.35
N LEU A 24 20.14 25.56 22.31
CA LEU A 24 21.21 24.57 22.27
C LEU A 24 22.21 24.69 23.43
N HIS A 25 22.43 25.91 23.94
CA HIS A 25 23.33 26.15 25.07
C HIS A 25 22.68 25.94 26.44
N THR A 26 21.35 25.93 26.52
CA THR A 26 20.59 25.70 27.76
C THR A 26 20.19 24.25 27.94
N LEU A 27 20.17 23.47 26.86
CA LEU A 27 19.91 22.04 26.91
C LEU A 27 21.17 21.30 27.38
N ASP A 28 20.97 20.34 28.27
CA ASP A 28 21.99 19.37 28.62
C ASP A 28 22.34 18.48 27.42
N ARG A 29 23.49 17.81 27.49
CA ARG A 29 24.02 17.00 26.39
C ARG A 29 23.01 15.95 25.91
N SER A 30 22.36 15.25 26.84
CA SER A 30 21.38 14.21 26.54
C SER A 30 20.16 14.75 25.79
N THR A 31 19.52 15.81 26.31
CA THR A 31 18.33 16.38 25.66
C THR A 31 18.65 16.93 24.27
N ARG A 32 19.83 17.56 24.11
CA ARG A 32 20.29 18.05 22.81
C ARG A 32 20.47 16.92 21.79
N GLU A 33 21.04 15.79 22.21
CA GLU A 33 21.23 14.62 21.34
C GLU A 33 19.88 14.00 20.94
N ILE A 34 18.85 14.05 21.80
CA ILE A 34 17.51 13.52 21.52
C ILE A 34 16.71 14.45 20.59
N GLU A 35 16.68 15.76 20.86
CA GLU A 35 15.80 16.68 20.14
C GLU A 35 16.40 17.21 18.83
N LEU A 36 17.73 17.40 18.81
CA LEU A 36 18.45 18.04 17.71
C LEU A 36 19.58 17.16 17.14
N GLY A 37 19.66 15.90 17.59
CA GLY A 37 20.64 14.95 17.08
C GLY A 37 20.30 14.44 15.68
N LEU A 38 21.25 13.72 15.10
CA LEU A 38 21.09 13.06 13.79
C LEU A 38 20.27 11.76 13.87
N GLU A 39 20.00 11.27 15.08
CA GLU A 39 19.23 10.06 15.35
C GLU A 39 17.72 10.38 15.42
N TYR A 40 17.18 10.97 14.36
CA TYR A 40 15.78 11.44 14.32
C TYR A 40 14.74 10.31 14.09
N GLY A 41 15.19 9.08 13.88
CA GLY A 41 14.32 7.94 13.61
C GLY A 41 13.43 8.12 12.36
N PRO A 42 12.42 7.27 12.18
CA PRO A 42 11.44 7.47 11.12
C PRO A 42 10.60 8.74 11.37
N PRO A 43 10.20 9.50 10.34
CA PRO A 43 9.38 10.69 10.51
C PRO A 43 8.12 10.41 11.36
N MET A 44 7.88 11.25 12.36
CA MET A 44 6.70 11.18 13.23
C MET A 44 5.95 12.51 13.21
N MET A 45 4.63 12.47 13.40
CA MET A 45 3.77 13.65 13.37
C MET A 45 2.59 13.48 14.32
N ASN A 46 2.25 14.53 15.08
CA ASN A 46 1.07 14.56 15.94
C ASN A 46 0.06 15.57 15.41
N ILE A 47 -1.13 15.11 14.99
CA ILE A 47 -2.24 15.96 14.55
C ILE A 47 -3.47 15.57 15.35
N GLY A 48 -4.10 16.56 16.01
CA GLY A 48 -5.38 16.34 16.70
C GLY A 48 -5.29 15.33 17.86
N GLY A 49 -4.11 15.17 18.48
CA GLY A 49 -3.89 14.18 19.54
C GLY A 49 -3.64 12.76 19.04
N GLN A 50 -3.58 12.54 17.72
CA GLN A 50 -3.20 11.28 17.11
C GLN A 50 -1.75 11.35 16.62
N SER A 51 -0.93 10.41 17.10
CA SER A 51 0.46 10.25 16.69
C SER A 51 0.55 9.34 15.47
N TRP A 52 1.30 9.78 14.46
CA TRP A 52 1.56 9.10 13.20
C TRP A 52 3.06 8.85 13.05
N LYS A 53 3.43 7.67 12.56
CA LYS A 53 4.81 7.28 12.25
C LYS A 53 4.89 6.87 10.78
N PHE A 54 5.95 7.23 10.08
CA PHE A 54 6.19 6.79 8.71
C PHE A 54 7.02 5.50 8.71
N GLU A 55 6.48 4.43 8.13
CA GLU A 55 7.09 3.10 8.09
C GLU A 55 6.74 2.42 6.76
N ASP A 56 7.71 1.80 6.10
CA ASP A 56 7.55 1.09 4.80
C ASP A 56 6.80 1.87 3.71
N GLY A 57 7.01 3.20 3.67
CA GLY A 57 6.37 4.08 2.69
C GLY A 57 4.95 4.54 3.05
N GLN A 58 4.46 4.23 4.25
CA GLN A 58 3.10 4.52 4.70
C GLN A 58 3.09 5.21 6.08
N TRP A 59 2.09 6.06 6.30
CA TRP A 59 1.84 6.67 7.61
C TRP A 59 0.92 5.77 8.44
N ILE A 60 1.38 5.35 9.61
CA ILE A 60 0.68 4.48 10.56
C ILE A 60 0.38 5.22 11.85
N THR A 61 -0.77 4.95 12.49
CA THR A 61 -1.19 5.63 13.72
C THR A 61 -0.90 4.81 14.97
N GLU A 62 -0.37 5.43 16.03
CA GLU A 62 -0.16 4.76 17.33
C GLU A 62 -1.49 4.42 18.01
N SER A 63 -2.49 5.28 17.84
CA SER A 63 -3.87 5.01 18.26
C SER A 63 -4.59 4.27 17.13
N GLY A 64 -4.59 2.94 17.23
CA GLY A 64 -5.61 2.05 16.67
C GLY A 64 -6.05 2.29 15.22
N GLY A 65 -5.11 2.31 14.27
CA GLY A 65 -5.39 2.24 12.84
C GLY A 65 -4.91 0.97 12.14
N ASN A 66 -4.31 0.03 12.87
CA ASN A 66 -3.80 -1.26 12.33
C ASN A 66 -4.89 -2.18 11.74
N ALA A 67 -6.17 -1.83 11.90
CA ALA A 67 -7.27 -2.46 11.17
C ALA A 67 -7.15 -2.22 9.66
N SER A 68 -6.70 -1.04 9.21
CA SER A 68 -6.65 -0.68 7.79
C SER A 68 -5.68 -1.56 6.99
N GLY A 69 -4.44 -1.76 7.46
CA GLY A 69 -3.47 -2.59 6.74
C GLY A 69 -3.87 -4.07 6.64
N ARG A 70 -4.34 -4.67 7.74
CA ARG A 70 -4.83 -6.07 7.74
C ARG A 70 -6.10 -6.22 6.92
N GLU A 71 -7.01 -5.24 7.00
CA GLU A 71 -8.23 -5.24 6.21
C GLU A 71 -7.91 -5.10 4.72
N VAL A 72 -7.00 -4.21 4.35
CA VAL A 72 -6.52 -4.07 2.97
C VAL A 72 -5.88 -5.36 2.46
N GLN A 73 -5.07 -6.03 3.27
CA GLN A 73 -4.49 -7.33 2.89
C GLN A 73 -5.56 -8.43 2.75
N ARG A 74 -6.55 -8.46 3.65
CA ARG A 74 -7.68 -9.39 3.58
C ARG A 74 -8.54 -9.13 2.34
N LEU A 75 -8.83 -7.87 2.04
CA LEU A 75 -9.58 -7.45 0.86
C LEU A 75 -8.82 -7.78 -0.43
N LYS A 76 -7.49 -7.56 -0.47
CA LYS A 76 -6.66 -7.97 -1.60
C LYS A 76 -6.73 -9.47 -1.86
N LYS A 77 -6.58 -10.30 -0.81
CA LYS A 77 -6.71 -11.77 -0.94
C LYS A 77 -8.10 -12.18 -1.43
N ARG A 78 -9.15 -11.59 -0.88
CA ARG A 78 -10.53 -11.86 -1.30
C ARG A 78 -10.78 -11.44 -2.74
N ASN A 79 -10.21 -10.32 -3.17
CA ASN A 79 -10.34 -9.84 -4.54
C ASN A 79 -9.68 -10.81 -5.54
N VAL A 80 -8.46 -11.28 -5.24
CA VAL A 80 -7.78 -12.30 -6.07
C VAL A 80 -8.62 -13.58 -6.16
N GLN A 81 -9.15 -14.07 -5.04
CA GLN A 81 -10.02 -15.27 -5.05
C GLN A 81 -11.28 -15.06 -5.88
N LEU A 82 -11.93 -13.90 -5.75
CA LEU A 82 -13.12 -13.56 -6.53
C LEU A 82 -12.80 -13.44 -8.03
N GLU A 83 -11.62 -12.94 -8.38
CA GLU A 83 -11.15 -12.85 -9.76
C GLU A 83 -10.90 -14.24 -10.36
N GLU A 84 -10.26 -15.14 -9.61
CA GLU A 84 -10.06 -16.54 -9.99
C GLU A 84 -11.40 -17.28 -10.16
N GLU A 85 -12.33 -17.12 -9.22
CA GLU A 85 -13.69 -17.68 -9.33
C GLU A 85 -14.44 -17.12 -10.54
N ASN A 86 -14.32 -15.82 -10.80
CA ASN A 86 -14.95 -15.18 -11.96
C ASN A 86 -14.40 -15.75 -13.27
N ASN A 87 -13.08 -15.93 -13.37
CA ASN A 87 -12.43 -16.51 -14.54
C ASN A 87 -12.85 -17.98 -14.74
N LEU A 88 -12.92 -18.77 -13.66
CA LEU A 88 -13.41 -20.14 -13.71
C LEU A 88 -14.87 -20.21 -14.16
N LEU A 89 -15.73 -19.31 -13.66
CA LEU A 89 -17.14 -19.26 -14.05
C LEU A 89 -17.30 -18.89 -15.52
N LYS A 90 -16.51 -17.94 -16.03
CA LYS A 90 -16.48 -17.61 -17.47
C LYS A 90 -16.10 -18.82 -18.32
N LEU A 91 -15.03 -19.53 -17.95
CA LEU A 91 -14.61 -20.73 -18.66
C LEU A 91 -15.69 -21.82 -18.65
N LYS A 92 -16.38 -22.02 -17.51
CA LYS A 92 -17.50 -22.96 -17.43
C LYS A 92 -18.66 -22.57 -18.35
N ILE A 93 -18.98 -21.28 -18.43
CA ILE A 93 -20.01 -20.78 -19.34
C ILE A 93 -19.62 -21.05 -20.80
N GLU A 94 -18.37 -20.76 -21.17
CA GLU A 94 -17.86 -21.03 -22.53
C GLU A 94 -17.98 -22.50 -22.89
N VAL A 95 -17.50 -23.41 -22.03
CA VAL A 95 -17.61 -24.86 -22.27
C VAL A 95 -19.07 -25.32 -22.36
N LEU A 96 -19.95 -24.81 -21.50
CA LEU A 96 -21.37 -25.16 -21.55
C LEU A 96 -22.05 -24.64 -22.82
N LEU A 97 -21.65 -23.48 -23.33
CA LEU A 97 -22.12 -22.96 -24.60
C LEU A 97 -21.65 -23.85 -25.76
N ASP A 98 -20.38 -24.25 -25.77
CA ASP A 98 -19.86 -25.18 -26.78
C ASP A 98 -20.64 -26.50 -26.78
N MET A 99 -20.83 -27.12 -25.61
CA MET A 99 -21.62 -28.35 -25.47
C MET A 99 -23.08 -28.18 -25.91
N LEU A 100 -23.70 -27.04 -25.61
CA LEU A 100 -25.06 -26.75 -26.04
C LEU A 100 -25.12 -26.59 -27.57
N THR A 101 -24.14 -25.92 -28.17
CA THR A 101 -24.07 -25.78 -29.64
C THR A 101 -23.85 -27.12 -30.32
N GLU A 102 -22.98 -27.99 -29.80
CA GLU A 102 -22.76 -29.35 -30.30
C GLU A 102 -24.05 -30.17 -30.25
N THR A 103 -24.71 -30.20 -29.10
CA THR A 103 -26.00 -30.91 -28.94
C THR A 103 -27.08 -30.38 -29.88
N THR A 104 -27.12 -29.06 -30.10
CA THR A 104 -28.09 -28.43 -31.01
C THR A 104 -27.83 -28.83 -32.47
N VAL A 105 -26.55 -28.92 -32.86
CA VAL A 105 -26.16 -29.38 -34.20
C VAL A 105 -26.52 -30.86 -34.40
N GLU A 106 -26.19 -31.72 -33.43
CA GLU A 106 -26.55 -33.14 -33.45
C GLU A 106 -28.06 -33.35 -33.57
N TYR A 107 -28.85 -32.59 -32.81
CA TYR A 107 -30.31 -32.63 -32.88
C TYR A 107 -30.82 -32.31 -34.29
N HIS A 108 -30.34 -31.24 -34.91
CA HIS A 108 -30.77 -30.86 -36.26
C HIS A 108 -30.32 -31.85 -37.33
N LEU A 109 -29.15 -32.48 -37.17
CA LEU A 109 -28.71 -33.55 -38.06
C LEU A 109 -29.65 -34.76 -37.97
N MET A 110 -30.00 -35.19 -36.76
CA MET A 110 -30.89 -36.32 -36.55
C MET A 110 -32.32 -36.02 -37.03
N GLU A 111 -32.82 -34.80 -36.81
CA GLU A 111 -34.11 -34.35 -37.32
C GLU A 111 -34.17 -34.43 -38.86
N LYS A 112 -33.10 -33.98 -39.53
CA LYS A 112 -32.98 -34.07 -40.99
C LYS A 112 -32.93 -35.52 -41.48
N GLU A 113 -32.15 -36.39 -40.85
CA GLU A 113 -32.08 -37.81 -41.20
C GLU A 113 -33.46 -38.49 -41.11
N VAL A 114 -34.22 -38.21 -40.04
CA VAL A 114 -35.58 -38.73 -39.87
C VAL A 114 -36.50 -38.24 -41.01
N GLU A 115 -36.40 -36.98 -41.40
CA GLU A 115 -37.21 -36.42 -42.48
C GLU A 115 -36.83 -37.02 -43.85
N ASP A 116 -35.52 -37.19 -44.11
CA ASP A 116 -35.02 -37.85 -45.32
C ASP A 116 -35.51 -39.32 -45.40
N ILE A 117 -35.51 -40.06 -44.29
CA ILE A 117 -36.05 -41.42 -44.24
C ILE A 117 -37.55 -41.43 -44.54
N LYS A 118 -38.34 -40.51 -43.96
CA LYS A 118 -39.79 -40.40 -44.21
C LYS A 118 -40.08 -40.09 -45.68
N THR A 119 -39.34 -39.18 -46.29
CA THR A 119 -39.52 -38.82 -47.71
C THR A 119 -39.16 -39.99 -48.63
N GLN A 120 -38.10 -40.74 -48.34
CA GLN A 120 -37.74 -41.95 -49.08
C GLN A 120 -38.81 -43.05 -48.96
N HIS A 121 -39.38 -43.28 -47.77
CA HIS A 121 -40.46 -44.24 -47.58
C HIS A 121 -41.73 -43.85 -48.34
N ARG A 122 -42.07 -42.56 -48.38
CA ARG A 122 -43.21 -42.06 -49.19
C ARG A 122 -43.01 -42.28 -50.68
N ARG A 123 -41.79 -42.16 -51.20
CA ARG A 123 -41.47 -42.38 -52.63
C ARG A 123 -41.51 -43.86 -53.05
N LYS A 124 -41.42 -44.79 -52.10
CA LYS A 124 -41.40 -46.25 -52.36
C LYS A 124 -42.78 -46.91 -52.24
N LYS A 125 -43.81 -46.19 -51.80
CA LYS A 125 -45.23 -46.60 -51.82
C LYS A 125 -45.90 -46.02 -53.05
#